data_AF-A0A5N5TC18-F1
#
_entry.id   AF-A0A5N5TC18-F1
#
_cell.length_a   1.000
_cell.length_b   1.000
_cell.length_c   1.000
_cell.angle_alpha   90.00
_cell.angle_beta   90.00
_cell.angle_gamma   90.00
#
_symmetry.space_group_name_H-M   'P 1'
#
loop_
_entity.id
_entity.type
_entity.pdbx_description
1 polymer ?
#
loop_
_entity_poly.entity_id
_entity_poly.type
_entity_poly.pdbx_seq_one_letter_code
_entity_poly.pdbx_strand_id
1 'polypeptide(L)'
;MAMINQLLTNISWDVNYLIINTPPGTSYEPISFMENIRDYPVKGAVLVTTPQMVAEDDVTRELTFCRRTGIKILGIIENSSGFVCPDCLFV
;
A
#
# COMPACT_ATOMS: atom_id res chain seq x y z
N MET A 1 4.34 -3.59 16.54
CA MET A 1 4.35 -2.11 16.72
C MET A 1 5.74 -1.55 17.01
N ALA A 2 6.51 -2.05 17.98
CA ALA A 2 7.89 -1.59 18.23
C ALA A 2 8.87 -1.79 17.04
N MET A 3 8.59 -2.77 16.19
CA MET A 3 9.49 -3.18 15.11
C MET A 3 9.57 -2.20 13.93
N ILE A 4 8.48 -1.51 13.57
CA ILE A 4 8.52 -0.55 12.44
C ILE A 4 9.38 0.67 12.80
N ASN A 5 9.20 1.23 14.00
CA ASN A 5 10.07 2.32 14.47
C ASN A 5 11.53 1.87 14.49
N GLN A 6 11.83 0.68 15.01
CA GLN A 6 13.19 0.15 14.98
C GLN A 6 13.75 0.00 13.55
N LEU A 7 12.94 -0.46 12.59
CA LEU A 7 13.36 -0.58 11.19
C LEU A 7 13.63 0.78 10.53
N LEU A 8 12.88 1.82 10.90
CA LEU A 8 13.04 3.17 10.36
C LEU A 8 14.17 3.96 11.04
N THR A 9 14.41 3.75 12.34
CA THR A 9 15.40 4.52 13.11
C THR A 9 16.75 3.83 13.25
N ASN A 10 16.79 2.50 13.33
CA ASN A 10 18.01 1.75 13.66
C ASN A 10 18.73 1.18 12.43
N ILE A 11 18.19 1.39 11.23
CA ILE A 11 18.78 0.98 9.97
C ILE A 11 19.13 2.24 9.18
N SER A 12 20.36 2.31 8.67
CA SER A 12 20.76 3.35 7.73
C SER A 12 20.36 2.94 6.32
N TRP A 13 19.27 3.53 5.83
CA TRP A 13 18.77 3.33 4.47
C TRP A 13 19.43 4.35 3.52
N ASP A 14 20.35 3.90 2.68
CA ASP A 14 20.96 4.70 1.62
C ASP A 14 20.33 4.35 0.25
N VAL A 15 19.07 4.77 0.08
CA VAL A 15 18.27 4.47 -1.13
C VAL A 15 17.45 5.68 -1.55
N ASN A 16 17.15 5.78 -2.85
CA ASN A 16 16.29 6.86 -3.37
C ASN A 16 14.80 6.65 -3.03
N TYR A 17 14.38 5.38 -2.86
CA TYR A 17 13.01 5.01 -2.57
C TYR A 17 12.98 3.89 -1.53
N LEU A 18 12.12 4.04 -0.53
CA LEU A 18 11.79 3.00 0.43
C LEU A 18 10.32 2.61 0.23
N ILE A 19 10.09 1.37 -0.19
CA ILE A 19 8.75 0.82 -0.37
C ILE A 19 8.36 0.07 0.89
N ILE A 20 7.21 0.41 1.47
CA ILE A 20 6.70 -0.25 2.66
C ILE A 20 5.47 -1.06 2.28
N ASN A 21 5.56 -2.37 2.48
CA ASN A 21 4.42 -3.26 2.34
C ASN A 21 3.61 -3.23 3.64
N THR A 22 2.50 -2.51 3.64
CA THR A 22 1.60 -2.45 4.80
C THR A 22 0.82 -3.78 4.94
N PRO A 23 0.47 -4.22 6.15
CA PRO A 23 -0.46 -5.33 6.34
C PRO A 23 -1.77 -5.08 5.59
N PRO A 24 -2.47 -6.12 5.14
CA PRO A 24 -3.80 -5.97 4.52
C PRO A 24 -4.83 -5.53 5.56
N GLY A 25 -5.81 -4.72 5.14
CA GLY A 25 -7.00 -4.40 5.91
C GLY A 25 -6.97 -3.06 6.67
N THR A 26 -8.17 -2.63 7.04
CA THR A 26 -8.49 -1.33 7.65
C THR A 26 -8.57 -1.38 9.19
N SER A 27 -8.17 -2.49 9.83
CA SER A 27 -8.05 -2.57 11.29
C SER A 27 -7.09 -1.48 11.76
N TYR A 28 -7.13 -1.04 13.03
CA TYR A 28 -6.44 0.15 13.58
C TYR A 28 -4.90 0.28 13.33
N GLU A 29 -4.27 -0.65 12.62
CA GLU A 29 -2.85 -0.71 12.32
C GLU A 29 -2.33 0.37 11.34
N PRO A 30 -3.03 0.75 10.23
CA PRO A 30 -2.58 1.81 9.34
C PRO A 30 -2.53 3.19 10.01
N ILE A 31 -3.41 3.49 10.97
CA ILE A 31 -3.39 4.77 11.72
C ILE A 31 -2.12 4.84 12.58
N SER A 32 -1.87 3.79 13.37
CA SER A 32 -0.68 3.72 14.22
C SER A 32 0.61 3.71 13.39
N PHE A 33 0.59 3.08 12.22
CA PHE A 33 1.69 3.11 11.26
C PHE A 33 1.92 4.53 10.71
N MET A 34 0.84 5.22 10.33
CA MET A 34 0.92 6.60 9.84
C MET A 34 1.45 7.57 10.89
N GLU A 35 1.13 7.39 12.16
CA GLU A 35 1.72 8.16 13.26
C GLU A 35 3.24 7.95 13.35
N ASN A 36 3.70 6.70 13.21
CA ASN A 36 5.13 6.37 13.26
C ASN A 36 5.94 6.92 12.09
N ILE A 37 5.32 7.03 10.91
CA ILE A 37 6.00 7.55 9.71
C ILE A 37 5.73 9.03 9.44
N ARG A 38 5.00 9.71 10.34
CA ARG A 38 4.55 11.10 10.15
C ARG A 38 5.69 12.09 9.92
N ASP A 39 6.82 11.85 10.57
CA ASP A 39 8.00 12.71 10.47
C ASP A 39 8.85 12.44 9.22
N TYR A 40 8.51 11.41 8.44
CA TYR A 40 9.21 11.03 7.22
C TYR A 40 8.49 11.57 5.96
N PRO A 41 9.23 11.90 4.90
CA PRO A 41 8.65 12.43 3.67
C PRO A 41 7.94 11.34 2.85
N VAL A 42 6.67 11.06 3.17
CA VAL A 42 5.84 10.12 2.42
C VAL A 42 5.40 10.73 1.09
N LYS A 43 5.81 10.13 -0.02
CA LYS A 43 5.42 10.58 -1.37
C LYS A 43 3.98 10.24 -1.72
N GLY A 44 3.47 9.13 -1.18
CA GLY A 44 2.10 8.67 -1.38
C GLY A 44 1.96 7.17 -1.22
N ALA A 45 0.76 6.66 -1.52
CA ALA A 45 0.41 5.24 -1.49
C ALA A 45 -0.02 4.76 -2.88
N VAL A 46 0.29 3.49 -3.16
CA VAL A 46 -0.26 2.74 -4.30
C VAL A 46 -1.20 1.71 -3.72
N LEU A 47 -2.47 1.72 -4.16
CA LEU A 47 -3.45 0.74 -3.73
C LEU A 47 -3.41 -0.45 -4.69
N VAL A 48 -3.37 -1.67 -4.15
CA VAL A 48 -3.41 -2.90 -4.94
C VAL A 48 -4.71 -3.62 -4.63
N THR A 49 -5.47 -3.97 -5.65
CA THR A 49 -6.75 -4.68 -5.53
C THR A 49 -6.81 -5.82 -6.56
N THR A 50 -7.90 -6.57 -6.56
CA THR A 50 -8.18 -7.64 -7.52
C THR A 50 -9.61 -7.49 -8.07
N PRO A 51 -9.97 -8.09 -9.23
CA PRO A 51 -11.27 -7.86 -9.87
C PRO A 51 -12.50 -8.40 -9.10
N GLN A 52 -12.29 -9.14 -8.02
CA GLN A 52 -13.38 -9.71 -7.24
C GLN A 52 -14.08 -8.61 -6.44
N MET A 53 -15.41 -8.60 -6.46
CA MET A 53 -16.27 -7.62 -5.77
C MET A 53 -15.92 -7.41 -4.29
N VAL A 54 -15.45 -8.46 -3.59
CA VAL A 54 -15.03 -8.34 -2.18
C VAL A 54 -13.83 -7.39 -2.02
N ALA A 55 -12.91 -7.36 -2.98
CA ALA A 55 -11.76 -6.48 -2.97
C ALA A 55 -12.10 -5.02 -3.33
N GLU A 56 -13.23 -4.79 -4.04
CA GLU A 56 -13.73 -3.44 -4.34
C GLU A 56 -14.15 -2.69 -3.06
N ASP A 57 -14.81 -3.38 -2.13
CA ASP A 57 -15.21 -2.82 -0.85
C ASP A 57 -13.98 -2.44 0.00
N ASP A 58 -12.96 -3.29 -0.01
CA ASP A 58 -11.72 -3.07 0.76
C ASP A 58 -10.93 -1.87 0.20
N VAL A 59 -10.75 -1.79 -1.13
CA VAL A 59 -10.04 -0.66 -1.74
C VAL A 59 -10.79 0.67 -1.56
N THR A 60 -12.13 0.65 -1.53
CA THR A 60 -12.95 1.84 -1.26
C THR A 60 -12.74 2.38 0.16
N ARG A 61 -12.57 1.50 1.15
CA ARG A 61 -12.24 1.88 2.52
C ARG A 61 -10.83 2.46 2.60
N GLU A 62 -9.85 1.87 1.91
CA GLU A 62 -8.48 2.38 1.85
C GLU A 62 -8.37 3.74 1.16
N LEU A 63 -9.15 3.97 0.10
CA LEU A 63 -9.29 5.28 -0.53
C LEU A 63 -9.78 6.33 0.47
N THR A 64 -10.78 5.98 1.28
CA THR A 64 -11.32 6.85 2.32
C THR A 64 -10.28 7.12 3.42
N PHE A 65 -9.51 6.10 3.81
CA PHE A 65 -8.41 6.24 4.76
C PHE A 65 -7.36 7.22 4.25
N CYS A 66 -6.85 7.03 3.02
CA CYS A 66 -5.85 7.92 2.43
C CYS A 66 -6.33 9.38 2.37
N ARG A 67 -7.61 9.59 2.00
CA ARG A 67 -8.22 10.93 2.00
C ARG A 67 -8.26 11.56 3.40
N ARG A 68 -8.58 10.77 4.43
CA ARG A 68 -8.65 11.25 5.82
C ARG A 68 -7.27 11.55 6.43
N THR A 69 -6.25 10.78 6.06
CA THR A 69 -4.88 10.94 6.57
C THR A 69 -4.03 11.88 5.73
N GLY A 70 -4.53 12.34 4.59
CA GLY A 70 -3.81 13.24 3.68
C GLY A 70 -2.73 12.55 2.84
N ILE A 71 -2.72 11.22 2.79
CA ILE A 71 -1.79 10.46 1.95
C ILE A 71 -2.20 10.65 0.48
N LYS A 72 -1.26 11.10 -0.33
CA LYS A 72 -1.47 11.18 -1.78
C LYS A 72 -1.59 9.78 -2.37
N ILE A 73 -2.70 9.50 -3.05
CA ILE A 73 -2.82 8.26 -3.84
C ILE A 73 -2.06 8.48 -5.15
N LEU A 74 -1.02 7.68 -5.38
CA LEU A 74 -0.20 7.71 -6.58
C LEU A 74 -0.83 6.92 -7.73
N GLY A 75 -1.61 5.90 -7.41
CA GLY A 75 -2.31 5.06 -8.38
C GLY A 75 -3.00 3.86 -7.73
N ILE A 76 -3.79 3.15 -8.53
CA ILE A 76 -4.43 1.89 -8.17
C ILE A 76 -3.97 0.84 -9.17
N ILE A 77 -3.59 -0.34 -8.69
CA ILE A 77 -3.17 -1.50 -9.48
C ILE A 77 -4.22 -2.59 -9.29
N GLU A 78 -4.86 -3.02 -10.37
CA GLU A 78 -5.70 -4.22 -10.38
C GLU A 78 -4.84 -5.44 -10.76
N ASN A 79 -4.55 -6.27 -9.76
CA ASN A 79 -3.77 -7.50 -9.92
C ASN A 79 -4.68 -8.69 -10.26
N SER A 80 -4.12 -9.74 -10.84
CA SER A 80 -4.87 -10.95 -11.23
C SER A 80 -6.05 -10.66 -12.19
N SER A 81 -5.92 -9.62 -13.01
CA SER A 81 -6.90 -9.11 -13.96
C SER A 81 -6.81 -9.83 -15.31
N GLY A 82 -6.98 -11.15 -15.28
CA GLY A 82 -6.88 -12.01 -16.45
C GLY A 82 -5.64 -12.89 -16.45
N PHE A 83 -5.51 -13.72 -17.48
CA PHE A 83 -4.43 -14.68 -17.64
C PHE A 83 -3.88 -14.59 -19.06
N VAL A 84 -2.59 -14.31 -19.18
CA VAL A 84 -1.89 -14.41 -20.48
C VAL A 84 -1.37 -15.84 -20.59
N CYS A 85 -1.96 -16.59 -21.53
CA CYS A 85 -1.51 -17.93 -21.83
C CYS A 85 -0.07 -17.89 -22.39
N PRO A 86 0.93 -18.52 -21.72
CA PRO A 86 2.33 -18.45 -22.15
C PRO A 86 2.60 -19.20 -23.45
N ASP A 87 1.75 -20.18 -23.79
CA ASP A 87 1.90 -21.05 -24.96
C ASP A 87 0.97 -20.69 -26.13
N CYS A 88 0.16 -19.64 -25.98
CA CYS A 88 -0.79 -19.23 -27.01
C CYS A 88 -0.13 -18.18 -27.92
N LEU A 89 0.05 -18.54 -29.20
CA LEU A 89 0.32 -17.56 -30.24
C LEU A 89 -0.98 -16.78 -30.50
N PHE A 90 -0.97 -15.51 -30.11
CA PHE A 90 -2.02 -14.50 -30.28
C PHE A 90 -3.11 -14.47 -29.20
N VAL A 91 -3.20 -13.32 -28.53
CA VAL A 91 -4.42 -12.78 -27.90
C VAL A 91 -5.17 -12.00 -28.98
#